data_AF-A0A1V5VPE4-F1
#
_entry.id   AF-A0A1V5VPE4-F1
#
_cell.length_a   1.000
_cell.length_b   1.000
_cell.length_c   1.000
_cell.angle_alpha   90.00
_cell.angle_beta   90.00
_cell.angle_gamma   90.00
#
_symmetry.space_group_name_H-M   'P 1'
#
loop_
_entity.id
_entity.type
_entity.pdbx_description
1 polymer ?
#
loop_
_entity_poly.entity_id
_entity_poly.type
_entity_poly.pdbx_seq_one_letter_code
_entity_poly.pdbx_strand_id
1 'polypeptide(L)' 'MNYGEQILIARRRKGLRQKAVAARAGINPATVIDIERERILVQEATYERLMGVIEALPPAKQVAA' A
#
# COMPACT_ATOMS: atom_id res chain seq x y z
N MET A 1 11.59 -5.64 -9.99
CA MET A 1 10.54 -5.11 -9.10
C MET A 1 9.35 -4.66 -9.92
N ASN A 2 8.18 -5.28 -9.70
CA ASN A 2 6.91 -4.79 -10.25
C ASN A 2 6.27 -3.78 -9.28
N TYR A 3 5.13 -3.21 -9.67
CA TYR A 3 4.40 -2.22 -8.86
C TYR A 3 3.88 -2.79 -7.54
N GLY A 4 3.41 -4.04 -7.50
CA GLY A 4 2.93 -4.67 -6.27
C GLY A 4 4.02 -4.78 -5.21
N GLU A 5 5.20 -5.24 -5.60
CA GLU A 5 6.38 -5.34 -4.75
C GLU A 5 6.84 -3.97 -4.24
N GLN A 6 6.84 -2.94 -5.11
CA GLN A 6 7.18 -1.56 -4.74
C GLN A 6 6.23 -0.99 -3.68
N ILE A 7 4.91 -1.16 -3.87
CA ILE A 7 3.87 -0.72 -2.92
C ILE A 7 4.04 -1.43 -1.58
N LEU A 8 4.29 -2.75 -1.59
CA LEU A 8 4.54 -3.54 -0.39
C LEU A 8 5.73 -2.99 0.43
N ILE A 9 6.85 -2.74 -0.25
CA ILE A 9 8.08 -2.24 0.38
C ILE A 9 7.84 -0.86 0.98
N ALA A 10 7.26 0.07 0.22
CA ALA A 10 6.99 1.43 0.67
C ALA A 10 6.05 1.44 1.89
N ARG A 11 4.97 0.66 1.84
CA ARG A 11 4.02 0.52 2.96
C ARG A 11 4.70 -0.02 4.22
N ARG A 12 5.46 -1.11 4.09
CA ARG A 12 6.14 -1.75 5.23
C ARG A 12 7.21 -0.85 5.85
N ARG A 13 7.96 -0.08 5.05
CA ARG A 13 8.93 0.90 5.54
C ARG A 13 8.30 1.97 6.44
N LYS A 14 7.02 2.31 6.21
CA LYS A 14 6.25 3.23 7.06
C LYS A 14 5.49 2.54 8.19
N GLY A 15 5.63 1.21 8.35
CA GLY A 15 4.89 0.43 9.34
C GLY A 15 3.37 0.39 9.11
N LEU A 16 2.91 0.77 7.92
CA LEU A 16 1.48 0.93 7.64
C LEU A 16 0.80 -0.43 7.46
N ARG A 17 -0.43 -0.59 7.98
CA ARG A 17 -1.28 -1.74 7.68
C ARG A 17 -1.95 -1.56 6.31
N GLN A 18 -2.18 -2.64 5.58
CA GLN A 18 -2.90 -2.61 4.28
C GLN A 18 -4.26 -1.93 4.40
N LYS A 19 -5.01 -2.20 5.48
CA LYS A 19 -6.30 -1.56 5.78
C LYS A 19 -6.21 -0.02 5.84
N ALA A 20 -5.10 0.53 6.33
CA ALA A 20 -4.94 1.99 6.42
C ALA A 20 -4.75 2.63 5.03
N VAL A 21 -3.93 2.00 4.19
CA VAL A 21 -3.74 2.41 2.79
C VAL A 21 -5.05 2.31 2.02
N ALA A 22 -5.74 1.17 2.14
CA ALA A 22 -7.02 0.94 1.48
C ALA A 22 -8.09 1.96 1.88
N ALA A 23 -8.23 2.22 3.19
CA ALA A 23 -9.18 3.21 3.70
C ALA A 23 -8.88 4.62 3.15
N ARG A 24 -7.61 5.03 3.13
CA ARG A 24 -7.21 6.35 2.60
C ARG A 24 -7.37 6.46 1.09
N ALA A 25 -7.15 5.37 0.35
CA ALA A 25 -7.31 5.30 -1.10
C ALA A 25 -8.77 5.13 -1.55
N GLY A 26 -9.69 4.78 -0.64
CA GLY A 26 -11.10 4.53 -0.95
C GLY A 26 -11.33 3.20 -1.68
N ILE A 27 -10.54 2.17 -1.39
CA ILE A 27 -10.64 0.84 -2.03
C ILE A 27 -10.80 -0.28 -1.00
N ASN A 28 -11.20 -1.46 -1.45
CA ASN A 28 -11.31 -2.64 -0.60
C ASN A 28 -9.90 -3.07 -0.12
N PRO A 29 -9.69 -3.38 1.18
CA PRO A 29 -8.42 -3.92 1.67
C PRO A 29 -7.93 -5.17 0.93
N ALA A 30 -8.84 -6.01 0.45
CA ALA A 30 -8.49 -7.18 -0.36
C ALA A 30 -7.78 -6.78 -1.66
N THR A 31 -8.16 -5.64 -2.26
CA THR A 31 -7.48 -5.11 -3.46
C THR A 31 -6.01 -4.80 -3.18
N VAL A 32 -5.68 -4.20 -2.04
CA VAL A 32 -4.27 -3.95 -1.67
C VAL A 32 -3.51 -5.27 -1.45
N ILE A 33 -4.16 -6.26 -0.85
CA ILE A 33 -3.57 -7.60 -0.65
C ILE A 33 -3.27 -8.26 -2.00
N ASP A 34 -4.22 -8.22 -2.93
CA ASP A 34 -4.07 -8.85 -4.23
C ASP A 34 -3.04 -8.14 -5.12
N ILE A 35 -2.91 -6.81 -5.01
CA ILE A 35 -1.83 -6.03 -5.66
C ILE A 35 -0.47 -6.44 -5.10
N GLU A 36 -0.30 -6.43 -3.77
CA GLU A 36 0.98 -6.74 -3.12
C GLU A 36 1.39 -8.22 -3.28
N ARG A 37 0.44 -9.10 -3.60
CA ARG A 37 0.69 -10.52 -3.91
C ARG A 37 0.74 -10.81 -5.42
N GLU A 38 0.73 -9.76 -6.25
CA GLU A 38 0.79 -9.87 -7.71
C GLU A 38 -0.32 -10.73 -8.33
N ARG A 39 -1.45 -10.85 -7.63
CA ARG A 39 -2.65 -11.54 -8.14
C ARG A 39 -3.39 -10.69 -9.15
N ILE A 40 -3.22 -9.36 -9.06
CA ILE A 40 -3.72 -8.42 -10.06
C ILE A 40 -2.60 -7.47 -10.49
N LEU A 41 -2.49 -7.27 -11.80
CA LEU A 41 -1.65 -6.23 -12.37
C LEU A 41 -2.38 -4.89 -12.30
N VAL A 42 -1.64 -3.83 -12.01
CA VAL A 42 -2.17 -2.47 -11.96
C VAL A 42 -1.51 -1.61 -13.02
N GLN A 43 -2.26 -0.67 -13.56
CA GLN A 43 -1.73 0.37 -14.42
C GLN A 43 -0.93 1.38 -13.60
N GLU A 44 -0.03 2.10 -14.27
CA GLU A 44 0.84 3.13 -13.68
C GLU A 44 0.04 4.17 -12.87
N ALA A 45 -1.13 4.62 -13.37
CA ALA A 45 -1.98 5.57 -12.65
C ALA A 45 -2.45 5.06 -11.27
N THR A 46 -2.75 3.76 -11.15
CA THR A 46 -3.14 3.14 -9.87
C THR A 46 -1.93 3.00 -8.95
N TYR A 47 -0.76 2.68 -9.51
CA TYR A 47 0.49 2.64 -8.77
C TYR A 47 0.82 4.02 -8.16
N GLU A 48 0.84 5.07 -8.98
CA GLU A 48 1.13 6.45 -8.54
C GLU A 48 0.15 6.91 -7.45
N ARG A 49 -1.15 6.62 -7.63
CA ARG A 49 -2.17 6.92 -6.62
C ARG A 49 -1.88 6.24 -5.28
N LEU A 50 -1.53 4.95 -5.28
CA LEU A 50 -1.25 4.22 -4.06
C LEU A 50 0.05 4.65 -3.39
N MET A 51 1.08 4.96 -4.18
CA MET A 51 2.34 5.51 -3.67
C MET A 51 2.13 6.88 -3.01
N GLY A 52 1.38 7.78 -3.65
CA GLY A 52 1.02 9.08 -3.06
C GLY A 52 0.20 8.95 -1.77
N VAL A 53 -0.70 7.97 -1.69
CA VAL A 53 -1.43 7.66 -0.45
C VAL A 53 -0.47 7.19 0.66
N ILE A 54 0.46 6.28 0.34
CA ILE A 54 1.45 5.79 1.31
C ILE A 54 2.34 6.94 1.79
N GLU A 55 2.78 7.81 0.89
CA GLU A 55 3.61 8.98 1.21
C GLU A 55 2.88 9.96 2.14
N ALA A 56 1.60 10.24 1.89
CA ALA A 56 0.81 11.17 2.69
C ALA A 56 0.43 10.64 4.09
N LEU A 57 0.40 9.33 4.30
CA LEU A 57 0.08 8.75 5.62
C LEU A 57 1.25 8.91 6.60
N PRO A 58 1.05 9.29 7.87
CA PRO A 58 2.13 9.31 8.84
C PRO A 58 2.67 7.89 9.12
N PRO A 59 3.97 7.72 9.45
CA PRO A 59 4.48 6.42 9.88
C PRO A 59 3.68 5.89 11.06
N ALA A 60 3.32 4.60 11.04
CA ALA A 60 2.66 3.99 12.19
C ALA A 60 3.63 3.96 13.37
N LYS A 61 3.21 4.45 14.54
CA LYS A 61 3.98 4.25 15.78
C LYS A 61 4.18 2.75 15.96
N GLN A 62 5.44 2.31 15.98
CA GLN A 62 5.75 0.96 16.43
C GLN A 62 5.29 0.88 17.88
N VAL A 63 4.18 0.19 18.13
CA VAL A 63 3.89 -0.31 19.47
C VAL A 63 4.88 -1.43 19.68
N ALA A 64 5.87 -1.20 20.55
CA ALA A 64 6.76 -2.25 21.02
C ALA A 64 5.89 -3.41 21.51
N ALA A 65 6.12 -4.59 20.92
CA ALA A 65 5.54 -5.85 21.37
C ALA A 65 6.27 -6.34 22.62
#